data_AF-A0A2P7ZAR3-F1
#
_entry.id   AF-A0A2P7ZAR3-F1
#
_cell.length_a   1.000
_cell.length_b   1.000
_cell.length_c   1.000
_cell.angle_alpha   90.00
_cell.angle_beta   90.00
_cell.angle_gamma   90.00
#
_symmetry.space_group_name_H-M   'P 1'
#
loop_
_entity.id
_entity.type
_entity.pdbx_description
1 polymer ?
#
loop_
_entity_poly.entity_id
_entity_poly.type
_entity_poly.pdbx_seq_one_letter_code
_entity_poly.pdbx_strand_id
1 'polypeptide(L)'
;MAVPRAPRADSALSFEYNAFYDKCSPSECLEGRFNSIDEAEGLHHAVENIISCINRNFVVDFSDRHAWAGFDLTIDTILELIKTGGWPGEASTRWIDISFPIKQKQLLNRLAQHYDFSPKLLAMMCSEPPQERTVPASSQSGEQKPISSGGSRGSADIEKGHSVSDISSMSSNNPARSGNLYELLDEVWHYTSVDQGSNYLCLGYNSIYSTGTTPIPYGQLGLQSSSPLPHCVRVWRWLILCNDRTVITINEDLFPHMTGSPSRREKAVLLRTKQNIINVFRSLSLAEDTSSSPMTLLPIRKRFTHEDKAVSERSREAPGLLFYYLFDNWYNSYSLITRRDSRYNKELQDIRTEMFESPQLGQIDRLDQVGNELGVLKRHYKSYIRIIDRITESSVMLDGNTIGSSQITTRMVDESWDAGDHHAFPASRAEPASLLGVNPGAAAQIRFERLKDMISLYALSEVKDYLAKKDNLVQMNFQLIAIKESRDVERLTRVSLFIAKATMLFLPVSLMTSYFGTNLDGQDFTIVSYWATFGGIFLVSFVALIGFGILSGTMESWPIVPPMRSLIRKVRRNRG
;
A
#
# COMPACT_ATOMS: atom_id res chain seq x y z
N MET A 1 -6.79 60.29 -34.28
CA MET A 1 -5.57 59.59 -34.71
C MET A 1 -5.14 58.65 -33.60
N ALA A 2 -5.46 57.37 -33.73
CA ALA A 2 -5.02 56.33 -32.80
C ALA A 2 -3.60 55.91 -33.19
N VAL A 3 -2.67 55.98 -32.24
CA VAL A 3 -1.30 55.49 -32.42
C VAL A 3 -1.34 53.96 -32.42
N PRO A 4 -0.75 53.27 -33.41
CA PRO A 4 -0.74 51.81 -33.43
C PRO A 4 0.16 51.29 -32.30
N ARG A 5 -0.40 50.39 -31.49
CA ARG A 5 0.30 49.70 -30.41
C ARG A 5 1.30 48.73 -31.04
N ALA A 6 2.60 48.92 -30.79
CA ALA A 6 3.63 47.98 -31.20
C ALA A 6 3.34 46.58 -30.62
N PRO A 7 3.60 45.50 -31.37
CA PRO A 7 3.40 44.13 -30.87
C PRO A 7 4.33 43.87 -29.67
N ARG A 8 3.78 43.26 -28.60
CA ARG A 8 4.51 42.88 -27.38
C ARG A 8 5.61 41.89 -27.74
N ALA A 9 6.81 42.05 -27.16
CA ALA A 9 7.95 41.14 -27.33
C ALA A 9 7.62 39.64 -27.10
N ASP A 10 6.61 39.35 -26.26
CA ASP A 10 6.12 38.00 -25.98
C ASP A 10 5.53 37.29 -27.23
N SER A 11 4.98 38.05 -28.19
CA SER A 11 4.38 37.50 -29.41
C SER A 11 5.42 37.04 -30.44
N ALA A 12 6.61 37.66 -30.47
CA ALA A 12 7.71 37.25 -31.33
C ALA A 12 8.37 35.96 -30.82
N LEU A 13 8.56 35.84 -29.50
CA LEU A 13 9.08 34.63 -28.86
C LEU A 13 8.11 33.45 -29.01
N SER A 14 6.80 33.66 -28.81
CA SER A 14 5.79 32.62 -29.04
C SER A 14 5.80 32.08 -30.48
N PHE A 15 6.08 32.94 -31.47
CA PHE A 15 6.24 32.52 -32.87
C PHE A 15 7.49 31.64 -33.07
N GLU A 16 8.60 31.93 -32.39
CA GLU A 16 9.81 31.09 -32.42
C GLU A 16 9.61 29.73 -31.73
N TYR A 17 8.83 29.67 -30.64
CA TYR A 17 8.47 28.41 -29.98
C TYR A 17 7.58 27.53 -30.87
N ASN A 18 6.54 28.12 -31.47
CA ASN A 18 5.70 27.40 -32.43
C ASN A 18 6.54 26.85 -33.59
N ALA A 19 7.43 27.68 -34.17
CA ALA A 19 8.30 27.25 -35.25
C ALA A 19 9.27 26.11 -34.84
N PHE A 20 9.76 26.11 -33.59
CA PHE A 20 10.59 25.01 -33.07
C PHE A 20 9.82 23.69 -32.98
N TYR A 21 8.64 23.69 -32.38
CA TYR A 21 7.84 22.47 -32.23
C TYR A 21 7.19 22.02 -33.54
N ASP A 22 6.81 22.95 -34.43
CA ASP A 22 6.33 22.63 -35.78
C ASP A 22 7.44 21.98 -36.63
N LYS A 23 8.71 22.36 -36.40
CA LYS A 23 9.86 21.71 -37.04
C LYS A 23 10.07 20.28 -36.53
N CYS A 24 9.90 20.04 -35.24
CA CYS A 24 10.08 18.71 -34.62
C CYS A 24 8.86 17.79 -34.78
N SER A 25 7.68 18.36 -35.06
CA SER A 25 6.42 17.64 -35.29
C SER A 25 5.74 18.18 -36.55
N PRO A 26 6.17 17.74 -37.76
CA PRO A 26 5.55 18.14 -39.02
C PRO A 26 4.16 17.52 -39.25
N SER A 27 3.48 17.09 -38.19
CA SER A 27 2.23 16.32 -38.27
C SER A 27 1.09 17.17 -38.85
N GLU A 28 0.48 16.69 -39.95
CA GLU A 28 -0.70 17.30 -40.59
C GLU A 28 -1.98 17.21 -39.73
N CYS A 29 -1.96 16.41 -38.66
CA CYS A 29 -3.08 16.22 -37.74
C CYS A 29 -3.04 17.25 -36.60
N LEU A 30 -4.17 17.89 -36.32
CA LEU A 30 -4.35 18.79 -35.16
C LEU A 30 -4.14 18.06 -33.82
N GLU A 31 -4.40 16.76 -33.78
CA GLU A 31 -4.16 15.86 -32.65
C GLU A 31 -2.67 15.50 -32.62
N GLY A 32 -1.91 16.10 -31.68
CA GLY A 32 -0.46 15.88 -31.54
C GLY A 32 0.41 17.13 -31.67
N ARG A 33 -0.20 18.33 -31.79
CA ARG A 33 0.52 19.60 -31.73
C ARG A 33 0.90 19.98 -30.30
N PHE A 34 2.05 20.62 -30.16
CA PHE A 34 2.45 21.25 -28.90
C PHE A 34 1.64 22.52 -28.68
N ASN A 35 1.06 22.65 -27.50
CA ASN A 35 0.32 23.85 -27.09
C ASN A 35 0.97 24.45 -25.84
N SER A 36 0.95 25.77 -25.76
CA SER A 36 1.37 26.50 -24.56
C SER A 36 0.43 26.17 -23.41
N ILE A 37 0.97 25.66 -22.30
CA ILE A 37 0.18 25.39 -21.08
C ILE A 37 0.21 26.57 -20.10
N ASP A 38 0.94 27.64 -20.43
CA ASP A 38 0.90 28.90 -19.66
C ASP A 38 -0.35 29.74 -19.98
N GLU A 39 -1.11 29.35 -21.01
CA GLU A 39 -2.42 29.89 -21.35
C GLU A 39 -3.54 29.05 -20.69
N ALA A 40 -4.59 29.70 -20.18
CA ALA A 40 -5.65 29.01 -19.45
C ALA A 40 -6.39 27.96 -20.30
N GLU A 41 -6.63 28.24 -21.58
CA GLU A 41 -7.28 27.31 -22.51
C GLU A 41 -6.38 26.09 -22.80
N GLY A 42 -5.09 26.32 -23.06
CA GLY A 42 -4.11 25.26 -23.28
C GLY A 42 -3.93 24.36 -22.06
N LEU A 43 -3.88 24.93 -20.86
CA LEU A 43 -3.85 24.18 -19.60
C LEU A 43 -5.11 23.33 -19.42
N HIS A 44 -6.30 23.90 -19.66
CA HIS A 44 -7.56 23.19 -19.50
C HIS A 44 -7.65 21.98 -20.43
N HIS A 45 -7.36 22.18 -21.72
CA HIS A 45 -7.36 21.12 -22.72
C HIS A 45 -6.34 20.02 -22.39
N ALA A 46 -5.12 20.41 -21.99
CA ALA A 46 -4.08 19.45 -21.60
C ALA A 46 -4.49 18.61 -20.38
N VAL A 47 -5.06 19.24 -19.35
CA VAL A 47 -5.54 18.55 -18.14
C VAL A 47 -6.71 17.61 -18.47
N GLU A 48 -7.63 18.03 -19.35
CA GLU A 48 -8.75 17.20 -19.80
C GLU A 48 -8.26 15.93 -20.52
N ASN A 49 -7.21 16.04 -21.35
CA ASN A 49 -6.57 14.89 -21.99
C ASN A 49 -5.91 13.92 -21.00
N ILE A 50 -5.37 14.40 -19.88
CA ILE A 50 -4.83 13.51 -18.83
C ILE A 50 -5.97 12.81 -18.09
N ILE A 51 -7.05 13.55 -17.77
CA ILE A 51 -8.26 13.10 -17.06
C ILE A 51 -9.08 12.10 -17.89
N SER A 52 -9.06 12.20 -19.22
CA SER A 52 -9.78 11.27 -20.09
C SER A 52 -9.22 9.84 -19.98
N CYS A 53 -7.97 9.68 -19.52
CA CYS A 53 -7.26 8.41 -19.31
C CYS A 53 -7.03 7.58 -20.59
N ILE A 54 -7.18 8.18 -21.77
CA ILE A 54 -7.00 7.49 -23.07
C ILE A 54 -5.63 7.72 -23.68
N ASN A 55 -4.92 8.77 -23.25
CA ASN A 55 -3.64 9.15 -23.80
C ASN A 55 -2.58 8.07 -23.56
N ARG A 56 -1.83 7.72 -24.60
CA ARG A 56 -0.72 6.77 -24.61
C ARG A 56 0.55 7.40 -24.10
N ASN A 57 0.83 8.64 -24.49
CA ASN A 57 1.98 9.38 -24.00
C ASN A 57 1.71 10.88 -23.97
N PHE A 58 2.53 11.62 -23.24
CA PHE A 58 2.62 13.06 -23.39
C PHE A 58 4.04 13.53 -23.10
N VAL A 59 4.39 14.68 -23.66
CA VAL A 59 5.66 15.35 -23.42
C VAL A 59 5.39 16.77 -22.95
N VAL A 60 6.04 17.20 -21.87
CA VAL A 60 6.05 18.59 -21.40
C VAL A 60 7.47 19.10 -21.44
N ASP A 61 7.69 20.16 -22.21
CA ASP A 61 8.94 20.92 -22.20
C ASP A 61 8.69 22.23 -21.46
N PHE A 62 9.46 22.49 -20.39
CA PHE A 62 9.33 23.70 -19.61
C PHE A 62 10.67 24.33 -19.25
N SER A 63 10.67 25.65 -19.20
CA SER A 63 11.74 26.49 -18.66
C SER A 63 11.19 27.37 -17.54
N ASP A 64 12.00 28.26 -16.98
CA ASP A 64 11.49 29.23 -15.99
C ASP A 64 10.47 30.21 -16.63
N ARG A 65 10.43 30.35 -17.96
CA ARG A 65 9.60 31.33 -18.68
C ARG A 65 8.42 30.75 -19.43
N HIS A 66 8.60 29.59 -20.06
CA HIS A 66 7.58 28.99 -20.93
C HIS A 66 7.37 27.50 -20.64
N ALA A 67 6.15 26.99 -20.81
CA ALA A 67 5.89 25.56 -20.85
C ALA A 67 4.93 25.17 -21.97
N TRP A 68 5.26 24.06 -22.62
CA TRP A 68 4.56 23.52 -23.77
C TRP A 68 4.32 22.04 -23.57
N ALA A 69 3.14 21.56 -23.98
CA ALA A 69 2.78 20.15 -23.87
C ALA A 69 2.25 19.60 -25.19
N GLY A 70 2.68 18.39 -25.54
CA GLY A 70 2.17 17.59 -26.65
C GLY A 70 1.65 16.24 -26.15
N PHE A 71 0.62 15.71 -26.78
CA PHE A 71 -0.05 14.45 -26.41
C PHE A 71 -0.03 13.46 -27.56
N ASP A 72 0.04 12.16 -27.25
CA ASP A 72 0.00 11.06 -28.22
C ASP A 72 0.96 11.22 -29.40
N LEU A 73 2.18 11.67 -29.07
CA LEU A 73 3.24 11.92 -30.03
C LEU A 73 3.78 10.62 -30.63
N THR A 74 4.25 10.71 -31.87
CA THR A 74 4.88 9.59 -32.57
C THR A 74 6.27 9.31 -32.01
N ILE A 75 6.77 8.09 -32.23
CA ILE A 75 8.11 7.68 -31.79
C ILE A 75 9.19 8.59 -32.38
N ASP A 76 9.08 8.90 -33.67
CA ASP A 76 10.08 9.72 -34.37
C ASP A 76 10.08 11.16 -33.84
N THR A 77 8.90 11.75 -33.58
CA THR A 77 8.77 13.08 -32.95
C THR A 77 9.46 13.11 -31.58
N ILE A 78 9.21 12.11 -30.72
CA ILE A 78 9.83 12.06 -29.38
C ILE A 78 11.36 11.95 -29.48
N LEU A 79 11.87 11.11 -30.39
CA LEU A 79 13.31 10.95 -30.59
C LEU A 79 13.97 12.18 -31.21
N GLU A 80 13.29 12.88 -32.12
CA GLU A 80 13.76 14.14 -32.68
C GLU A 80 13.83 15.24 -31.63
N LEU A 81 12.84 15.31 -30.73
CA LEU A 81 12.87 16.23 -29.59
C LEU A 81 14.07 15.93 -28.66
N ILE A 82 14.29 14.66 -28.33
CA ILE A 82 15.44 14.25 -27.50
C ILE A 82 16.77 14.63 -28.17
N LYS A 83 16.93 14.36 -29.47
CA LYS A 83 18.15 14.69 -30.23
C LYS A 83 18.39 16.18 -30.38
N THR A 84 17.33 16.94 -30.63
CA THR A 84 17.40 18.40 -30.76
C THR A 84 17.74 19.06 -29.42
N GLY A 85 17.40 18.38 -28.32
CA GLY A 85 17.67 18.82 -26.97
C GLY A 85 16.64 19.84 -26.49
N GLY A 86 17.06 20.65 -25.52
CA GLY A 86 16.28 21.77 -25.03
C GLY A 86 16.25 22.95 -25.99
N TRP A 87 15.46 23.98 -25.66
CA TRP A 87 15.35 25.17 -26.49
C TRP A 87 16.71 25.88 -26.66
N PRO A 88 17.05 26.40 -27.86
CA PRO A 88 18.36 27.01 -28.10
C PRO A 88 18.62 28.22 -27.18
N GLY A 89 19.62 28.11 -26.30
CA GLY A 89 20.02 29.23 -25.42
C GLY A 89 19.26 29.33 -24.09
N GLU A 90 18.27 28.47 -23.82
CA GLU A 90 17.64 28.34 -22.50
C GLU A 90 17.72 26.91 -21.98
N ALA A 91 17.99 26.78 -20.68
CA ALA A 91 18.02 25.51 -20.01
C ALA A 91 16.58 25.03 -19.73
N SER A 92 16.03 24.20 -20.61
CA SER A 92 14.72 23.57 -20.44
C SER A 92 14.83 22.18 -19.80
N THR A 93 13.77 21.77 -19.11
CA THR A 93 13.55 20.42 -18.58
C THR A 93 12.43 19.78 -19.37
N ARG A 94 12.62 18.49 -19.70
CA ARG A 94 11.64 17.69 -20.44
C ARG A 94 11.04 16.64 -19.54
N TRP A 95 9.73 16.48 -19.60
CA TRP A 95 9.01 15.38 -18.96
C TRP A 95 8.32 14.53 -20.02
N ILE A 96 8.61 13.24 -20.05
CA ILE A 96 7.94 12.26 -20.93
C ILE A 96 7.15 11.30 -20.05
N ASP A 97 5.84 11.23 -20.22
CA ASP A 97 5.00 10.20 -19.59
C ASP A 97 4.58 9.15 -20.61
N ILE A 98 4.78 7.88 -20.26
CA ILE A 98 4.43 6.72 -21.06
C ILE A 98 3.40 5.91 -20.28
N SER A 99 2.18 5.90 -20.80
CA SER A 99 1.10 5.01 -20.36
C SER A 99 1.09 3.75 -21.21
N PHE A 100 0.63 2.62 -20.66
CA PHE A 100 0.49 1.37 -21.40
C PHE A 100 1.80 0.89 -22.09
N PRO A 101 2.90 0.64 -21.33
CA PRO A 101 4.23 0.36 -21.87
C PRO A 101 4.25 -0.79 -22.89
N ILE A 102 3.42 -1.82 -22.68
CA ILE A 102 3.29 -3.00 -23.57
C ILE A 102 2.87 -2.59 -24.99
N LYS A 103 2.02 -1.55 -25.12
CA LYS A 103 1.55 -1.02 -26.41
C LYS A 103 2.59 -0.09 -27.06
N GLN A 104 3.70 0.18 -26.38
CA GLN A 104 4.76 1.11 -26.78
C GLN A 104 6.16 0.50 -26.69
N LYS A 105 6.29 -0.84 -26.82
CA LYS A 105 7.59 -1.56 -26.79
C LYS A 105 8.63 -0.97 -27.75
N GLN A 106 8.22 -0.52 -28.94
CA GLN A 106 9.14 0.11 -29.90
C GLN A 106 9.73 1.43 -29.39
N LEU A 107 8.91 2.27 -28.74
CA LEU A 107 9.38 3.52 -28.12
C LEU A 107 10.39 3.20 -27.00
N LEU A 108 10.05 2.26 -26.12
CA LEU A 108 10.92 1.83 -25.02
C LEU A 108 12.26 1.30 -25.51
N ASN A 109 12.28 0.48 -26.57
CA ASN A 109 13.51 -0.01 -27.18
C ASN A 109 14.39 1.13 -27.71
N ARG A 110 13.80 2.15 -28.34
CA ARG A 110 14.55 3.30 -28.87
C ARG A 110 15.08 4.21 -27.75
N LEU A 111 14.30 4.43 -26.69
CA LEU A 111 14.76 5.15 -25.50
C LEU A 111 15.89 4.41 -24.79
N ALA A 112 15.77 3.09 -24.66
CA ALA A 112 16.82 2.24 -24.10
C ALA A 112 18.12 2.30 -24.91
N GLN A 113 18.03 2.33 -26.25
CA GLN A 113 19.21 2.50 -27.11
C GLN A 113 19.84 3.89 -26.97
N HIS A 114 19.03 4.93 -26.77
CA HIS A 114 19.52 6.31 -26.63
C HIS A 114 20.22 6.55 -25.29
N TYR A 115 19.59 6.13 -24.18
CA TYR A 115 20.10 6.36 -22.83
C TYR A 115 20.91 5.18 -22.26
N ASP A 116 21.10 4.11 -23.04
CA ASP A 116 21.82 2.90 -22.66
C ASP A 116 21.21 2.18 -21.44
N PHE A 117 19.90 1.95 -21.46
CA PHE A 117 19.21 1.23 -20.37
C PHE A 117 19.73 -0.20 -20.24
N SER A 118 19.83 -0.69 -19.00
CA SER A 118 20.30 -2.05 -18.77
C SER A 118 19.38 -3.07 -19.45
N PRO A 119 19.91 -4.17 -20.02
CA PRO A 119 19.09 -5.19 -20.66
C PRO A 119 18.01 -5.76 -19.74
N LYS A 120 18.31 -5.85 -18.43
CA LYS A 120 17.36 -6.29 -17.41
C LYS A 120 16.22 -5.28 -17.23
N LEU A 121 16.52 -3.98 -17.18
CA LEU A 121 15.51 -2.93 -17.06
C LEU A 121 14.57 -2.91 -18.26
N LEU A 122 15.13 -2.97 -19.48
CA LEU A 122 14.34 -3.02 -20.70
C LEU A 122 13.47 -4.29 -20.76
N ALA A 123 14.02 -5.44 -20.41
CA ALA A 123 13.27 -6.69 -20.34
C ALA A 123 12.08 -6.59 -19.37
N MET A 124 12.27 -5.97 -18.19
CA MET A 124 11.17 -5.73 -17.25
C MET A 124 10.09 -4.82 -17.82
N MET A 125 10.47 -3.69 -18.43
CA MET A 125 9.50 -2.74 -19.01
C MET A 125 8.69 -3.32 -20.16
N CYS A 126 9.26 -4.26 -20.92
CA CYS A 126 8.64 -4.91 -22.07
C CYS A 126 7.93 -6.23 -21.74
N SER A 127 8.04 -6.72 -20.49
CA SER A 127 7.40 -7.96 -20.05
C SER A 127 5.87 -7.84 -20.01
N GLU A 128 5.18 -8.95 -20.23
CA GLU A 128 3.71 -8.97 -20.27
C GLU A 128 3.14 -9.25 -18.87
N PRO A 129 2.02 -8.61 -18.49
CA PRO A 129 1.38 -8.87 -17.22
C PRO A 129 0.87 -10.32 -17.20
N PRO A 130 0.89 -10.98 -16.03
CA PRO A 130 0.42 -12.36 -15.92
C PRO A 130 -1.04 -12.46 -16.39
N GLN A 131 -1.32 -13.44 -17.25
CA GLN A 131 -2.70 -13.75 -17.66
C GLN A 131 -3.52 -14.15 -16.43
N GLU A 132 -4.77 -13.67 -16.35
CA GLU A 132 -5.71 -14.13 -15.32
C GLU A 132 -5.72 -15.66 -15.31
N ARG A 133 -5.31 -16.25 -14.17
CA ARG A 133 -5.37 -17.70 -13.97
C ARG A 133 -6.84 -18.10 -14.07
N THR A 134 -7.26 -18.52 -15.25
CA THR A 134 -8.53 -19.23 -15.42
C THR A 134 -8.33 -20.53 -14.65
N VAL A 135 -8.84 -20.60 -13.41
CA VAL A 135 -8.93 -21.86 -12.70
C VAL A 135 -9.76 -22.77 -13.61
N PRO A 136 -9.21 -23.85 -14.18
CA PRO A 136 -10.03 -24.75 -14.95
C PRO A 136 -11.09 -25.26 -13.98
N ALA A 137 -12.36 -24.92 -14.27
CA ALA A 137 -13.48 -25.55 -13.62
C ALA A 137 -13.28 -27.05 -13.83
N SER A 138 -12.92 -27.77 -12.77
CA SER A 138 -12.88 -29.22 -12.80
C SER A 138 -14.32 -29.68 -13.02
N SER A 139 -14.63 -29.94 -14.28
CA SER A 139 -15.83 -30.61 -14.71
C SER A 139 -15.89 -31.93 -13.95
N GLN A 140 -16.69 -31.97 -12.88
CA GLN A 140 -17.24 -33.21 -12.37
C GLN A 140 -18.23 -33.73 -13.42
N SER A 141 -17.70 -34.31 -14.49
CA SER A 141 -18.44 -35.24 -15.35
C SER A 141 -18.08 -36.63 -14.88
N GLY A 142 -18.98 -37.22 -14.10
CA GLY A 142 -18.88 -38.61 -13.72
C GLY A 142 -18.89 -39.50 -14.96
N GLU A 143 -17.86 -40.33 -15.09
CA GLU A 143 -17.96 -41.59 -15.80
C GLU A 143 -17.56 -42.70 -14.84
N GLN A 144 -18.60 -43.43 -14.41
CA GLN A 144 -18.48 -44.71 -13.75
C GLN A 144 -17.77 -45.70 -14.69
N LYS A 145 -16.67 -46.30 -14.24
CA LYS A 145 -16.23 -47.61 -14.74
C LYS A 145 -16.11 -48.59 -13.59
N PRO A 146 -16.63 -49.83 -13.75
CA PRO A 146 -16.78 -50.75 -12.65
C PRO A 146 -15.47 -51.44 -12.28
N ILE A 147 -15.44 -51.79 -11.01
CA ILE A 147 -14.45 -52.52 -10.23
C ILE A 147 -14.10 -53.88 -10.86
N SER A 148 -12.81 -54.21 -10.91
CA SER A 148 -12.33 -55.60 -10.85
C SER A 148 -11.20 -55.74 -9.82
N SER A 149 -11.63 -56.20 -8.64
CA SER A 149 -11.00 -57.10 -7.66
C SER A 149 -9.47 -57.32 -7.61
N GLY A 150 -8.95 -57.19 -6.39
CA GLY A 150 -7.73 -57.83 -5.86
C GLY A 150 -6.85 -56.79 -5.16
N GLY A 151 -6.71 -56.68 -3.84
CA GLY A 151 -6.90 -57.62 -2.74
C GLY A 151 -5.63 -57.57 -1.89
N SER A 152 -5.60 -56.73 -0.85
CA SER A 152 -4.84 -56.97 0.40
C SER A 152 -5.08 -55.84 1.41
N ARG A 153 -5.64 -56.20 2.56
CA ARG A 153 -5.64 -55.42 3.80
C ARG A 153 -4.28 -55.60 4.46
N GLY A 154 -3.62 -54.51 4.82
CA GLY A 154 -2.40 -54.55 5.63
C GLY A 154 -2.16 -53.22 6.32
N SER A 155 -2.43 -53.21 7.62
CA SER A 155 -1.84 -52.40 8.70
C SER A 155 -1.12 -51.09 8.36
N ALA A 156 -1.57 -50.02 9.03
CA ALA A 156 -0.79 -48.82 9.25
C ALA A 156 0.61 -49.18 9.79
N ASP A 157 1.65 -48.68 9.13
CA ASP A 157 3.03 -48.74 9.57
C ASP A 157 3.58 -47.31 9.58
N ILE A 158 3.62 -46.73 10.78
CA ILE A 158 4.04 -45.36 11.09
C ILE A 158 5.57 -45.36 11.23
N GLU A 159 6.31 -45.82 10.23
CA GLU A 159 7.79 -45.76 10.29
C GLU A 159 8.49 -45.91 8.93
N LYS A 160 7.95 -45.31 7.86
CA LYS A 160 8.72 -45.06 6.63
C LYS A 160 8.82 -43.58 6.39
N GLY A 161 10.04 -43.06 6.60
CA GLY A 161 10.40 -41.68 6.32
C GLY A 161 9.90 -41.26 4.94
N HIS A 162 9.23 -40.11 4.90
CA HIS A 162 8.81 -39.46 3.66
C HIS A 162 10.01 -39.34 2.73
N SER A 163 10.02 -40.12 1.66
CA SER A 163 10.95 -39.90 0.56
C SER A 163 10.72 -38.50 0.02
N VAL A 164 11.79 -37.72 -0.07
CA VAL A 164 11.86 -36.31 -0.50
C VAL A 164 11.33 -36.07 -1.94
N SER A 165 10.81 -37.10 -2.60
CA SER A 165 10.23 -37.07 -3.94
C SER A 165 8.81 -36.48 -4.03
N ASP A 166 8.03 -36.46 -2.95
CA ASP A 166 6.63 -35.98 -2.99
C ASP A 166 6.44 -34.47 -2.70
N ILE A 167 7.52 -33.74 -2.44
CA ILE A 167 7.52 -32.27 -2.35
C ILE A 167 7.61 -31.61 -3.75
N SER A 168 7.83 -32.42 -4.80
CA SER A 168 7.95 -31.94 -6.18
C SER A 168 6.62 -31.57 -6.86
N SER A 169 5.47 -31.75 -6.18
CA SER A 169 4.13 -31.44 -6.70
C SER A 169 3.53 -30.14 -6.16
N MET A 170 4.21 -29.42 -5.26
CA MET A 170 3.93 -27.99 -5.08
C MET A 170 4.65 -27.23 -6.18
N SER A 171 3.90 -26.92 -7.24
CA SER A 171 4.28 -26.02 -8.33
C SER A 171 4.90 -24.73 -7.79
N SER A 172 6.23 -24.76 -7.64
CA SER A 172 7.06 -23.58 -7.52
C SER A 172 7.42 -23.15 -8.94
N ASN A 173 6.50 -22.42 -9.56
CA ASN A 173 6.84 -21.58 -10.70
C ASN A 173 7.85 -20.56 -10.19
N ASN A 174 9.13 -20.91 -10.26
CA ASN A 174 10.20 -19.97 -9.95
C ASN A 174 10.15 -18.92 -11.08
N PRO A 175 9.83 -17.63 -10.82
CA PRO A 175 9.68 -16.62 -11.87
C PRO A 175 10.99 -16.41 -12.66
N ALA A 176 12.13 -16.74 -12.04
CA ALA A 176 13.44 -16.80 -12.71
C ALA A 176 13.53 -17.88 -13.81
N ARG A 177 12.68 -18.91 -13.77
CA ARG A 177 12.56 -19.98 -14.77
C ARG A 177 11.44 -19.75 -15.79
N SER A 178 10.38 -19.00 -15.45
CA SER A 178 9.27 -18.69 -16.39
C SER A 178 9.64 -17.63 -17.43
N GLY A 179 10.69 -16.84 -17.16
CA GLY A 179 11.19 -15.80 -18.06
C GLY A 179 10.36 -14.51 -18.04
N ASN A 180 9.20 -14.51 -17.38
CA ASN A 180 8.40 -13.31 -17.19
C ASN A 180 8.81 -12.57 -15.92
N LEU A 181 9.71 -11.61 -16.08
CA LEU A 181 10.25 -10.83 -14.96
C LEU A 181 9.18 -9.94 -14.30
N TYR A 182 8.03 -9.77 -14.96
CA TYR A 182 6.85 -9.08 -14.41
C TYR A 182 6.15 -9.85 -13.29
N GLU A 183 6.19 -11.19 -13.32
CA GLU A 183 5.57 -12.04 -12.28
C GLU A 183 6.14 -11.70 -10.90
N LEU A 184 7.44 -11.40 -10.82
CA LEU A 184 8.08 -10.92 -9.61
C LEU A 184 7.52 -9.56 -9.12
N LEU A 185 7.26 -8.64 -10.05
CA LEU A 185 6.68 -7.33 -9.73
C LEU A 185 5.25 -7.48 -9.22
N ASP A 186 4.52 -8.44 -9.78
CA ASP A 186 3.14 -8.71 -9.44
C ASP A 186 3.00 -9.36 -8.04
N GLU A 187 3.81 -10.38 -7.77
CA GLU A 187 3.79 -11.16 -6.53
C GLU A 187 4.31 -10.39 -5.32
N VAL A 188 5.32 -9.52 -5.50
CA VAL A 188 6.04 -8.89 -4.39
C VAL A 188 5.67 -7.41 -4.24
N TRP A 189 4.68 -7.14 -3.39
CA TRP A 189 4.15 -5.79 -3.13
C TRP A 189 5.16 -4.73 -2.66
N HIS A 190 6.22 -5.16 -1.99
CA HIS A 190 7.28 -4.27 -1.48
C HIS A 190 8.55 -4.33 -2.34
N TYR A 191 8.46 -4.92 -3.54
CA TYR A 191 9.55 -4.91 -4.50
C TYR A 191 9.87 -3.48 -4.91
N THR A 192 11.16 -3.20 -5.00
CA THR A 192 11.72 -1.93 -5.41
C THR A 192 13.02 -2.21 -6.14
N SER A 193 13.29 -1.47 -7.20
CA SER A 193 14.53 -1.54 -7.95
C SER A 193 15.12 -0.15 -8.10
N VAL A 194 16.44 -0.04 -7.95
CA VAL A 194 17.19 1.14 -8.33
C VAL A 194 18.22 0.66 -9.34
N ASP A 195 18.21 1.24 -10.52
CA ASP A 195 19.14 0.94 -11.61
C ASP A 195 19.81 2.24 -12.06
N GLN A 196 21.12 2.22 -12.25
CA GLN A 196 21.91 3.39 -12.55
C GLN A 196 22.87 3.07 -13.68
N GLY A 197 22.69 3.76 -14.80
CA GLY A 197 23.63 3.75 -15.92
C GLY A 197 24.44 5.03 -15.96
N SER A 198 25.31 5.15 -16.97
CA SER A 198 26.08 6.37 -17.24
C SER A 198 25.20 7.58 -17.53
N ASN A 199 24.07 7.36 -18.21
CA ASN A 199 23.20 8.42 -18.72
C ASN A 199 21.84 8.51 -18.01
N TYR A 200 21.57 7.64 -17.03
CA TYR A 200 20.28 7.63 -16.32
C TYR A 200 20.36 7.12 -14.88
N LEU A 201 19.39 7.55 -14.07
CA LEU A 201 19.02 6.97 -12.78
C LEU A 201 17.54 6.54 -12.87
N CYS A 202 17.26 5.25 -12.68
CA CYS A 202 15.92 4.69 -12.75
C CYS A 202 15.48 4.11 -11.40
N LEU A 203 14.29 4.53 -10.95
CA LEU A 203 13.59 3.96 -9.81
C LEU A 203 12.41 3.14 -10.30
N GLY A 204 12.35 1.87 -9.91
CA GLY A 204 11.16 1.04 -10.04
C GLY A 204 10.54 0.85 -8.67
N TYR A 205 9.27 1.19 -8.51
CA TYR A 205 8.58 1.06 -7.23
C TYR A 205 7.08 0.84 -7.39
N ASN A 206 6.51 0.11 -6.44
CA ASN A 206 5.07 0.00 -6.28
C ASN A 206 4.53 1.25 -5.60
N SER A 207 3.51 1.87 -6.17
CA SER A 207 2.68 2.91 -5.55
C SER A 207 1.35 2.31 -5.11
N ILE A 208 0.84 2.73 -3.94
CA ILE A 208 -0.45 2.27 -3.42
C ILE A 208 -1.47 3.39 -3.40
N TYR A 209 -2.72 3.07 -3.74
CA TYR A 209 -3.82 4.02 -3.80
C TYR A 209 -5.03 3.47 -3.06
N SER A 210 -5.56 4.24 -2.11
CA SER A 210 -6.77 3.85 -1.39
C SER A 210 -7.95 3.67 -2.35
N THR A 211 -8.71 2.58 -2.22
CA THR A 211 -9.95 2.37 -2.97
C THR A 211 -11.14 3.17 -2.41
N GLY A 212 -10.97 3.87 -1.28
CA GLY A 212 -12.04 4.58 -0.60
C GLY A 212 -13.00 3.63 0.14
N THR A 213 -14.24 4.07 0.35
CA THR A 213 -15.28 3.35 1.11
C THR A 213 -16.02 2.28 0.30
N THR A 214 -15.79 2.19 -1.01
CA THR A 214 -16.35 1.12 -1.83
C THR A 214 -15.34 -0.03 -1.89
N PRO A 215 -15.57 -1.14 -1.16
CA PRO A 215 -14.70 -2.30 -1.27
C PRO A 215 -14.73 -2.78 -2.72
N ILE A 216 -13.55 -2.92 -3.33
CA ILE A 216 -13.44 -3.65 -4.60
C ILE A 216 -13.54 -5.12 -4.20
N PRO A 217 -14.56 -5.86 -4.66
CA PRO A 217 -14.64 -7.28 -4.37
C PRO A 217 -13.36 -7.94 -4.87
N TYR A 218 -12.69 -8.70 -4.00
CA TYR A 218 -11.40 -9.32 -4.30
C TYR A 218 -11.43 -10.11 -5.63
N GLY A 219 -12.57 -10.73 -5.98
CA GLY A 219 -12.75 -11.46 -7.24
C GLY A 219 -12.66 -10.61 -8.52
N GLN A 220 -12.78 -9.28 -8.44
CA GLN A 220 -12.57 -8.36 -9.57
C GLN A 220 -11.12 -7.87 -9.68
N LEU A 221 -10.28 -8.16 -8.68
CA LEU A 221 -8.83 -7.96 -8.71
C LEU A 221 -8.09 -9.29 -8.88
N GLY A 222 -8.80 -10.38 -9.23
CA GLY A 222 -8.24 -11.74 -9.28
C GLY A 222 -7.79 -12.30 -7.92
N LEU A 223 -8.20 -11.68 -6.81
CA LEU A 223 -7.79 -12.02 -5.45
C LEU A 223 -8.91 -12.80 -4.72
N GLN A 224 -8.54 -13.69 -3.80
CA GLN A 224 -9.52 -14.39 -2.95
C GLN A 224 -10.06 -13.47 -1.83
N SER A 225 -11.29 -13.72 -1.38
CA SER A 225 -12.01 -12.92 -0.37
C SER A 225 -11.32 -12.79 1.00
N SER A 226 -10.28 -13.60 1.26
CA SER A 226 -9.50 -13.64 2.50
C SER A 226 -8.02 -13.29 2.26
N SER A 227 -7.73 -12.49 1.23
CA SER A 227 -6.35 -12.14 0.89
C SER A 227 -5.70 -11.30 2.01
N PRO A 228 -4.46 -11.58 2.43
CA PRO A 228 -3.74 -10.81 3.46
C PRO A 228 -3.31 -9.41 2.97
N LEU A 229 -3.83 -8.96 1.83
CA LEU A 229 -3.43 -7.75 1.16
C LEU A 229 -4.32 -6.57 1.55
N PRO A 230 -3.73 -5.37 1.76
CA PRO A 230 -4.49 -4.17 2.05
C PRO A 230 -5.54 -3.88 0.97
N HIS A 231 -6.66 -3.28 1.38
CA HIS A 231 -7.68 -2.76 0.47
C HIS A 231 -7.20 -1.49 -0.26
N CYS A 232 -6.32 -1.67 -1.23
CA CYS A 232 -5.81 -0.61 -2.09
C CYS A 232 -5.49 -1.15 -3.49
N VAL A 233 -5.32 -0.23 -4.43
CA VAL A 233 -4.81 -0.53 -5.77
C VAL A 233 -3.31 -0.31 -5.74
N ARG A 234 -2.56 -1.34 -6.11
CA ARG A 234 -1.11 -1.25 -6.34
C ARG A 234 -0.86 -0.93 -7.81
N VAL A 235 0.11 -0.06 -8.08
CA VAL A 235 0.58 0.28 -9.43
C VAL A 235 2.09 0.28 -9.44
N TRP A 236 2.72 -0.53 -10.28
CA TRP A 236 4.14 -0.48 -10.55
C TRP A 236 4.48 0.71 -11.45
N ARG A 237 5.55 1.43 -11.11
CA ARG A 237 5.99 2.63 -11.84
C ARG A 237 7.49 2.62 -12.01
N TRP A 238 7.93 3.07 -13.18
CA TRP A 238 9.32 3.47 -13.40
C TRP A 238 9.40 4.99 -13.46
N LEU A 239 10.39 5.55 -12.78
CA LEU A 239 10.72 6.96 -12.80
C LEU A 239 12.21 7.09 -13.11
N ILE A 240 12.53 7.77 -14.20
CA ILE A 240 13.87 7.83 -14.76
C ILE A 240 14.30 9.29 -14.84
N LEU A 241 15.50 9.59 -14.38
CA LEU A 241 16.17 10.87 -14.55
C LEU A 241 17.35 10.68 -15.49
N CYS A 242 17.38 11.41 -16.60
CA CYS A 242 18.42 11.33 -17.62
C CYS A 242 19.41 12.49 -17.52
N ASN A 243 20.61 12.29 -18.08
CA ASN A 243 21.70 13.28 -18.07
C ASN A 243 21.38 14.57 -18.84
N ASP A 244 20.48 14.50 -19.81
CA ASP A 244 20.05 15.58 -20.70
C ASP A 244 18.90 16.43 -20.13
N ARG A 245 18.62 16.29 -18.83
CA ARG A 245 17.49 16.94 -18.13
C ARG A 245 16.10 16.44 -18.55
N THR A 246 16.04 15.24 -19.13
CA THR A 246 14.77 14.54 -19.37
C THR A 246 14.40 13.71 -18.13
N VAL A 247 13.13 13.80 -17.72
CA VAL A 247 12.52 12.93 -16.72
C VAL A 247 11.47 12.07 -17.42
N ILE A 248 11.55 10.75 -17.25
CA ILE A 248 10.62 9.81 -17.89
C ILE A 248 9.81 9.09 -16.80
N THR A 249 8.49 9.13 -16.91
CA THR A 249 7.57 8.31 -16.12
C THR A 249 6.96 7.23 -16.96
N ILE A 250 6.97 5.99 -16.47
CA ILE A 250 6.32 4.86 -17.12
C ILE A 250 5.37 4.22 -16.10
N ASN A 251 4.10 4.15 -16.46
CA ASN A 251 3.06 3.63 -15.57
C ASN A 251 2.58 2.25 -16.05
N GLU A 252 2.51 1.29 -15.14
CA GLU A 252 1.84 0.01 -15.37
C GLU A 252 0.41 0.21 -15.91
N ASP A 253 0.01 -0.69 -16.81
CA ASP A 253 -1.38 -0.79 -17.24
C ASP A 253 -2.18 -1.51 -16.16
N LEU A 254 -3.10 -0.79 -15.51
CA LEU A 254 -3.97 -1.34 -14.47
C LEU A 254 -5.01 -2.33 -15.00
N PHE A 255 -5.40 -2.20 -16.27
CA PHE A 255 -6.45 -3.01 -16.87
C PHE A 255 -5.99 -3.54 -18.23
N PRO A 256 -4.93 -4.39 -18.28
CA PRO A 256 -4.29 -4.81 -19.52
C PRO A 256 -5.19 -5.65 -20.42
N HIS A 257 -6.20 -6.31 -19.84
CA HIS A 257 -7.16 -7.15 -20.55
C HIS A 257 -8.48 -6.44 -20.87
N MET A 258 -8.58 -5.13 -20.59
CA MET A 258 -9.79 -4.36 -20.86
C MET A 258 -10.03 -4.24 -22.37
N THR A 259 -11.20 -4.70 -22.82
CA THR A 259 -11.67 -4.55 -24.20
C THR A 259 -12.75 -3.46 -24.25
N GLY A 260 -12.38 -2.25 -24.66
CA GLY A 260 -13.30 -1.11 -24.79
C GLY A 260 -12.99 0.07 -23.87
N SER A 261 -13.97 0.96 -23.67
CA SER A 261 -13.83 2.14 -22.80
C SER A 261 -13.94 1.76 -21.32
N PRO A 262 -13.17 2.39 -20.41
CA PRO A 262 -13.22 2.08 -18.98
C PRO A 262 -14.60 2.37 -18.40
N SER A 263 -15.09 1.44 -17.57
CA SER A 263 -16.29 1.63 -16.77
C SER A 263 -16.13 2.83 -15.82
N ARG A 264 -17.27 3.35 -15.30
CA ARG A 264 -17.25 4.47 -14.35
C ARG A 264 -16.34 4.23 -13.14
N ARG A 265 -16.25 2.97 -12.68
CA ARG A 265 -15.41 2.58 -11.54
C ARG A 265 -13.93 2.52 -11.92
N GLU A 266 -13.60 1.88 -13.04
CA GLU A 266 -12.22 1.81 -13.55
C GLU A 266 -11.69 3.21 -13.85
N LYS A 267 -12.51 4.07 -14.47
CA LYS A 267 -12.17 5.47 -14.68
C LYS A 267 -11.91 6.20 -13.36
N ALA A 268 -12.69 5.94 -12.31
CA ALA A 268 -12.44 6.54 -10.99
C ALA A 268 -11.11 6.05 -10.37
N VAL A 269 -10.75 4.78 -10.55
CA VAL A 269 -9.47 4.24 -10.12
C VAL A 269 -8.32 4.88 -10.90
N LEU A 270 -8.40 4.92 -12.23
CA LEU A 270 -7.40 5.56 -13.10
C LEU A 270 -7.21 7.05 -12.76
N LEU A 271 -8.28 7.78 -12.50
CA LEU A 271 -8.20 9.17 -12.07
C LEU A 271 -7.48 9.33 -10.74
N ARG A 272 -7.73 8.43 -9.78
CA ARG A 272 -7.04 8.45 -8.50
C ARG A 272 -5.54 8.17 -8.67
N THR A 273 -5.14 7.31 -9.61
CA THR A 273 -3.72 7.03 -9.86
C THR A 273 -3.01 8.18 -10.58
N LYS A 274 -3.74 8.90 -11.45
CA LYS A 274 -3.26 10.10 -12.16
C LYS A 274 -3.29 11.39 -11.33
N GLN A 275 -3.89 11.41 -10.14
CA GLN A 275 -4.02 12.65 -9.37
C GLN A 275 -2.68 13.35 -9.10
N ASN A 276 -1.61 12.60 -8.77
CA ASN A 276 -0.29 13.21 -8.55
C ASN A 276 0.28 13.80 -9.85
N ILE A 277 0.14 13.08 -10.98
CA ILE A 277 0.54 13.55 -12.31
C ILE A 277 -0.18 14.86 -12.63
N ILE A 278 -1.49 14.93 -12.43
CA ILE A 278 -2.30 16.13 -12.70
C ILE A 278 -1.83 17.31 -11.83
N ASN A 279 -1.54 17.08 -10.54
CA ASN A 279 -1.07 18.12 -9.64
C ASN A 279 0.30 18.66 -10.05
N VAL A 280 1.23 17.76 -10.38
CA VAL A 280 2.55 18.13 -10.89
C VAL A 280 2.42 18.88 -12.21
N PHE A 281 1.63 18.38 -13.15
CA PHE A 281 1.37 19.02 -14.44
C PHE A 281 0.85 20.45 -14.29
N ARG A 282 -0.14 20.67 -13.42
CA ARG A 282 -0.67 22.01 -13.12
C ARG A 282 0.38 22.92 -12.50
N SER A 283 1.29 22.39 -11.68
CA SER A 283 2.37 23.18 -11.08
C SER A 283 3.45 23.61 -12.09
N LEU A 284 3.50 22.96 -13.26
CA LEU A 284 4.34 23.33 -14.38
C LEU A 284 3.73 24.43 -15.25
N SER A 285 2.53 24.94 -14.94
CA SER A 285 1.94 26.08 -15.65
C SER A 285 2.03 27.35 -14.81
N LEU A 286 2.28 28.50 -15.45
CA LEU A 286 2.17 29.83 -14.85
C LEU A 286 0.74 30.37 -14.86
N ALA A 287 -0.21 29.70 -15.51
CA ALA A 287 -1.61 30.11 -15.53
C ALA A 287 -2.23 30.11 -14.11
N GLU A 288 -3.14 31.06 -13.89
CA GLU A 288 -3.97 31.10 -12.69
C GLU A 288 -5.06 30.03 -12.77
N ASP A 289 -4.80 28.89 -12.11
CA ASP A 289 -5.80 27.83 -11.94
C ASP A 289 -6.61 28.09 -10.67
N THR A 290 -7.84 28.56 -10.83
CA THR A 290 -8.82 28.77 -9.74
C THR A 290 -9.22 27.47 -9.04
N SER A 291 -8.94 26.31 -9.64
CA SER A 291 -9.20 24.99 -9.07
C SER A 291 -8.01 24.40 -8.29
N SER A 292 -6.87 25.10 -8.25
CA SER A 292 -5.67 24.62 -7.56
C SER A 292 -5.79 24.82 -6.04
N SER A 293 -5.77 23.71 -5.30
CA SER A 293 -5.66 23.78 -3.84
C SER A 293 -4.27 24.33 -3.45
N PRO A 294 -4.13 25.07 -2.35
CA PRO A 294 -2.81 25.56 -1.91
C PRO A 294 -1.82 24.41 -1.62
N MET A 295 -2.33 23.20 -1.32
CA MET A 295 -1.52 21.99 -1.15
C MET A 295 -0.97 21.42 -2.47
N THR A 296 -1.50 21.84 -3.62
CA THR A 296 -1.03 21.43 -4.97
C THR A 296 -0.06 22.43 -5.59
N LEU A 297 0.26 23.53 -4.89
CA LEU A 297 1.25 24.50 -5.34
C LEU A 297 2.65 23.97 -5.07
N LEU A 298 3.25 23.37 -6.10
CA LEU A 298 4.63 22.90 -6.04
C LEU A 298 5.57 24.00 -6.53
N PRO A 299 6.67 24.29 -5.81
CA PRO A 299 7.65 25.30 -6.18
C PRO A 299 8.59 24.78 -7.28
N ILE A 300 8.04 24.26 -8.38
CA ILE A 300 8.82 23.87 -9.56
C ILE A 300 9.05 25.12 -10.42
N ARG A 301 7.96 25.75 -10.89
CA ARG A 301 8.00 26.99 -11.70
C ARG A 301 7.45 28.25 -11.02
N LYS A 302 6.39 28.17 -10.20
CA LYS A 302 5.76 29.35 -9.56
C LYS A 302 6.64 29.94 -8.46
N ARG A 303 7.00 31.24 -8.52
CA ARG A 303 7.95 31.88 -7.56
C ARG A 303 7.61 33.33 -7.21
N PHE A 304 8.11 33.77 -6.05
CA PHE A 304 7.95 35.13 -5.51
C PHE A 304 9.17 36.07 -5.78
N THR A 305 10.31 35.54 -6.26
CA THR A 305 11.57 36.31 -6.44
C THR A 305 12.13 36.23 -7.88
N HIS A 306 12.50 37.40 -8.43
CA HIS A 306 12.86 37.62 -9.84
C HIS A 306 14.37 37.78 -10.12
N GLU A 307 15.28 37.40 -9.21
CA GLU A 307 16.72 37.58 -9.42
C GLU A 307 17.33 36.58 -10.43
N ASP A 308 18.11 37.07 -11.40
CA ASP A 308 18.66 36.28 -12.52
C ASP A 308 19.67 35.18 -12.12
N LYS A 309 20.53 35.42 -11.11
CA LYS A 309 21.45 34.38 -10.63
C LYS A 309 20.72 33.18 -10.05
N ALA A 310 19.65 33.47 -9.30
CA ALA A 310 18.78 32.43 -8.79
C ALA A 310 18.10 31.67 -9.95
N VAL A 311 17.71 32.33 -11.07
CA VAL A 311 17.10 31.65 -12.24
C VAL A 311 18.02 30.54 -12.79
N SER A 312 19.32 30.84 -12.96
CA SER A 312 20.26 29.87 -13.54
C SER A 312 20.51 28.65 -12.65
N GLU A 313 20.67 28.84 -11.33
CA GLU A 313 20.85 27.71 -10.39
C GLU A 313 19.58 26.87 -10.29
N ARG A 314 18.41 27.53 -10.30
CA ARG A 314 17.10 26.86 -10.21
C ARG A 314 16.76 26.04 -11.46
N SER A 315 17.06 26.55 -12.66
CA SER A 315 16.90 25.79 -13.90
C SER A 315 17.76 24.52 -13.92
N ARG A 316 18.93 24.54 -13.28
CA ARG A 316 19.78 23.36 -13.10
C ARG A 316 19.16 22.31 -12.17
N GLU A 317 18.40 22.75 -11.15
CA GLU A 317 17.75 21.86 -10.17
C GLU A 317 16.36 21.36 -10.60
N ALA A 318 15.72 22.03 -11.56
CA ALA A 318 14.38 21.72 -12.07
C ALA A 318 14.12 20.22 -12.39
N PRO A 319 14.98 19.48 -13.12
CA PRO A 319 14.72 18.06 -13.41
C PRO A 319 14.73 17.20 -12.14
N GLY A 320 15.61 17.50 -11.19
CA GLY A 320 15.65 16.84 -9.89
C GLY A 320 14.42 17.09 -9.03
N LEU A 321 13.92 18.34 -9.05
CA LEU A 321 12.68 18.70 -8.35
C LEU A 321 11.47 18.00 -8.96
N LEU A 322 11.37 17.98 -10.29
CA LEU A 322 10.34 17.24 -11.00
C LEU A 322 10.39 15.76 -10.64
N PHE A 323 11.58 15.16 -10.68
CA PHE A 323 11.80 13.77 -10.29
C PHE A 323 11.32 13.50 -8.85
N TYR A 324 11.67 14.36 -7.89
CA TYR A 324 11.17 14.27 -6.52
C TYR A 324 9.63 14.33 -6.46
N TYR A 325 9.00 15.31 -7.09
CA TYR A 325 7.54 15.50 -6.98
C TYR A 325 6.72 14.44 -7.73
N LEU A 326 7.28 13.81 -8.76
CA LEU A 326 6.67 12.67 -9.41
C LEU A 326 6.76 11.41 -8.54
N PHE A 327 7.84 11.25 -7.78
CA PHE A 327 7.99 10.19 -6.77
C PHE A 327 7.09 10.41 -5.54
N ASP A 328 7.06 11.64 -5.02
CA ASP A 328 6.32 11.99 -3.83
C ASP A 328 4.81 12.07 -4.12
N ASN A 329 4.11 11.01 -3.71
CA ASN A 329 2.65 10.93 -3.75
C ASN A 329 2.09 10.82 -2.32
N TRP A 330 2.54 11.70 -1.42
CA TRP A 330 2.24 11.63 0.00
C TRP A 330 0.76 11.36 0.32
N TYR A 331 -0.12 12.13 -0.33
CA TYR A 331 -1.55 12.07 -0.03
C TYR A 331 -2.18 10.73 -0.38
N ASN A 332 -1.80 10.08 -1.48
CA ASN A 332 -2.39 8.80 -1.84
C ASN A 332 -1.69 7.65 -1.12
N SER A 333 -0.36 7.62 -1.12
CA SER A 333 0.42 6.49 -0.61
C SER A 333 0.30 6.29 0.90
N TYR A 334 0.17 7.37 1.69
CA TYR A 334 0.15 7.26 3.16
C TYR A 334 -1.24 7.46 3.77
N SER A 335 -2.24 7.88 2.98
CA SER A 335 -3.60 8.13 3.48
C SER A 335 -4.29 6.93 4.12
N LEU A 336 -3.87 5.71 3.78
CA LEU A 336 -4.41 4.47 4.34
C LEU A 336 -4.25 4.41 5.86
N ILE A 337 -3.20 5.05 6.39
CA ILE A 337 -2.80 4.92 7.79
C ILE A 337 -2.76 6.27 8.50
N THR A 338 -2.25 7.33 7.87
CA THR A 338 -2.00 8.61 8.54
C THR A 338 -3.25 9.45 8.80
N ARG A 339 -4.40 9.09 8.21
CA ARG A 339 -5.65 9.81 8.45
C ARG A 339 -6.23 9.48 9.82
N ARG A 340 -6.78 10.50 10.49
CA ARG A 340 -7.52 10.35 11.76
C ARG A 340 -8.63 9.29 11.69
N ASP A 341 -9.19 9.10 10.50
CA ASP A 341 -10.23 8.13 10.18
C ASP A 341 -9.67 6.86 9.50
N SER A 342 -8.45 6.42 9.85
CA SER A 342 -7.87 5.21 9.27
C SER A 342 -8.81 4.02 9.46
N ARG A 343 -8.95 3.21 8.40
CA ARG A 343 -9.78 1.99 8.42
C ARG A 343 -9.33 1.07 9.56
N TYR A 344 -8.02 0.92 9.71
CA TYR A 344 -7.41 0.04 10.71
C TYR A 344 -7.73 0.47 12.14
N ASN A 345 -7.71 1.77 12.45
CA ASN A 345 -8.08 2.21 13.79
C ASN A 345 -9.56 1.95 14.07
N LYS A 346 -10.46 2.18 13.11
CA LYS A 346 -11.90 1.89 13.26
C LYS A 346 -12.13 0.39 13.48
N GLU A 347 -11.57 -0.45 12.63
CA GLU A 347 -11.71 -1.91 12.72
C GLU A 347 -11.17 -2.47 14.05
N LEU A 348 -10.03 -1.96 14.53
CA LEU A 348 -9.50 -2.36 15.85
C LEU A 348 -10.40 -1.92 17.01
N GLN A 349 -11.05 -0.75 16.93
CA GLN A 349 -12.00 -0.31 17.96
C GLN A 349 -13.31 -1.11 17.91
N ASP A 350 -13.78 -1.44 16.70
CA ASP A 350 -14.99 -2.25 16.52
C ASP A 350 -14.76 -3.65 17.12
N ILE A 351 -13.63 -4.30 16.77
CA ILE A 351 -13.24 -5.60 17.33
C ILE A 351 -13.12 -5.51 18.86
N ARG A 352 -12.51 -4.44 19.38
CA ARG A 352 -12.38 -4.23 20.83
C ARG A 352 -13.74 -4.17 21.52
N THR A 353 -14.70 -3.46 20.93
CA THR A 353 -16.04 -3.29 21.49
C THR A 353 -16.79 -4.62 21.45
N GLU A 354 -16.70 -5.34 20.34
CA GLU A 354 -17.27 -6.68 20.16
C GLU A 354 -16.69 -7.70 21.15
N MET A 355 -15.39 -7.63 21.45
CA MET A 355 -14.73 -8.47 22.46
C MET A 355 -15.29 -8.25 23.87
N PHE A 356 -15.61 -7.00 24.23
CA PHE A 356 -16.19 -6.68 25.54
C PHE A 356 -17.63 -7.17 25.66
N GLU A 357 -18.40 -7.14 24.58
CA GLU A 357 -19.78 -7.65 24.57
C GLU A 357 -19.83 -9.18 24.52
N SER A 358 -19.06 -9.79 23.61
CA SER A 358 -18.97 -11.24 23.46
C SER A 358 -17.57 -11.66 22.98
N PRO A 359 -16.70 -12.18 23.87
CA PRO A 359 -15.39 -12.66 23.45
C PRO A 359 -15.55 -13.99 22.67
N GLN A 360 -15.01 -14.02 21.45
CA GLN A 360 -15.03 -15.19 20.56
C GLN A 360 -13.66 -15.39 19.90
N LEU A 361 -13.32 -16.64 19.55
CA LEU A 361 -12.05 -16.95 18.88
C LEU A 361 -11.97 -16.37 17.46
N GLY A 362 -13.09 -16.26 16.73
CA GLY A 362 -13.08 -15.70 15.36
C GLY A 362 -12.64 -14.23 15.28
N GLN A 363 -12.64 -13.50 16.40
CA GLN A 363 -12.10 -12.15 16.48
C GLN A 363 -10.56 -12.15 16.37
N ILE A 364 -9.89 -13.25 16.72
CA ILE A 364 -8.46 -13.42 16.54
C ILE A 364 -8.11 -13.53 15.06
N ASP A 365 -8.91 -14.24 14.26
CA ASP A 365 -8.70 -14.34 12.80
C ASP A 365 -8.79 -12.97 12.13
N ARG A 366 -9.76 -12.13 12.55
CA ARG A 366 -9.87 -10.75 12.09
C ARG A 366 -8.67 -9.89 12.51
N LEU A 367 -8.19 -10.06 13.74
CA LEU A 367 -6.98 -9.38 14.20
C LEU A 367 -5.73 -9.84 13.43
N ASP A 368 -5.65 -11.12 13.07
CA ASP A 368 -4.56 -11.66 12.25
C ASP A 368 -4.58 -11.07 10.84
N GLN A 369 -5.75 -11.00 10.20
CA GLN A 369 -5.91 -10.34 8.90
C GLN A 369 -5.42 -8.88 8.96
N VAL A 370 -5.87 -8.11 9.96
CA VAL A 370 -5.40 -6.73 10.17
C VAL A 370 -3.88 -6.68 10.38
N GLY A 371 -3.33 -7.62 11.15
CA GLY A 371 -1.89 -7.74 11.37
C GLY A 371 -1.10 -8.01 10.08
N ASN A 372 -1.63 -8.88 9.22
CA ASN A 372 -1.04 -9.21 7.92
C ASN A 372 -1.04 -8.00 6.98
N GLU A 373 -2.18 -7.31 6.85
CA GLU A 373 -2.29 -6.09 6.04
C GLU A 373 -1.32 -4.99 6.51
N LEU A 374 -1.30 -4.72 7.82
CA LEU A 374 -0.36 -3.76 8.42
C LEU A 374 1.10 -4.18 8.23
N GLY A 375 1.38 -5.49 8.26
CA GLY A 375 2.69 -6.05 7.97
C GLY A 375 3.14 -5.79 6.53
N VAL A 376 2.24 -5.89 5.55
CA VAL A 376 2.50 -5.54 4.14
C VAL A 376 2.81 -4.05 4.02
N LEU A 377 1.98 -3.17 4.61
CA LEU A 377 2.18 -1.72 4.58
C LEU A 377 3.49 -1.31 5.27
N LYS A 378 3.86 -1.94 6.39
CA LYS A 378 5.15 -1.72 7.06
C LYS A 378 6.34 -2.00 6.14
N ARG A 379 6.30 -3.12 5.39
CA ARG A 379 7.37 -3.49 4.45
C ARG A 379 7.42 -2.54 3.27
N HIS A 380 6.26 -2.12 2.76
CA HIS A 380 6.14 -1.15 1.69
C HIS A 380 6.74 0.22 2.05
N TYR A 381 6.40 0.79 3.21
CA TYR A 381 7.00 2.09 3.60
C TYR A 381 8.50 1.98 3.90
N LYS A 382 8.96 0.83 4.43
CA LYS A 382 10.39 0.56 4.56
C LYS A 382 11.10 0.48 3.20
N SER A 383 10.43 -0.01 2.15
CA SER A 383 11.04 -0.06 0.82
C SER A 383 11.18 1.33 0.19
N TYR A 384 10.23 2.24 0.44
CA TYR A 384 10.39 3.67 0.10
C TYR A 384 11.59 4.32 0.78
N ILE A 385 11.79 4.08 2.08
CA ILE A 385 12.98 4.59 2.79
C ILE A 385 14.26 4.04 2.15
N ARG A 386 14.29 2.75 1.81
CA ARG A 386 15.45 2.15 1.12
C ARG A 386 15.73 2.77 -0.25
N ILE A 387 14.70 3.09 -1.03
CA ILE A 387 14.88 3.82 -2.29
C ILE A 387 15.52 5.18 -2.01
N ILE A 388 15.00 5.91 -1.03
CA ILE A 388 15.52 7.23 -0.65
C ILE A 388 16.98 7.13 -0.22
N ASP A 389 17.31 6.19 0.67
CA ASP A 389 18.69 5.94 1.13
C ASP A 389 19.63 5.66 -0.05
N ARG A 390 19.19 4.87 -1.04
CA ARG A 390 20.01 4.60 -2.24
C ARG A 390 20.25 5.83 -3.12
N ILE A 391 19.25 6.68 -3.27
CA ILE A 391 19.37 7.93 -4.03
C ILE A 391 20.34 8.89 -3.33
N THR A 392 20.26 8.98 -2.00
CA THR A 392 21.09 9.90 -1.22
C THR A 392 22.52 9.37 -1.03
N GLU A 393 22.70 8.06 -0.81
CA GLU A 393 24.02 7.40 -0.80
C GLU A 393 24.76 7.54 -2.14
N SER A 394 24.08 7.26 -3.27
CA SER A 394 24.68 7.40 -4.59
C SER A 394 25.15 8.84 -4.87
N SER A 395 24.44 9.82 -4.31
CA SER A 395 24.78 11.23 -4.48
C SER A 395 26.04 11.61 -3.69
N VAL A 396 26.19 11.11 -2.45
CA VAL A 396 27.36 11.37 -1.60
C VAL A 396 28.64 10.79 -2.20
N MET A 397 28.58 9.61 -2.83
CA MET A 397 29.75 9.02 -3.49
C MET A 397 30.19 9.83 -4.72
N LEU A 398 29.25 10.51 -5.40
CA LEU A 398 29.56 11.39 -6.52
C LEU A 398 30.30 12.66 -6.08
N ASP A 399 29.81 13.28 -5.01
CA ASP A 399 30.39 14.50 -4.46
C ASP A 399 31.77 14.24 -3.80
N GLY A 400 31.99 13.04 -3.24
CA GLY A 400 33.30 12.65 -2.71
C GLY A 400 34.40 12.47 -3.78
N ASN A 401 34.04 11.93 -4.95
CA ASN A 401 34.99 11.70 -6.05
C ASN A 401 35.41 12.99 -6.77
N THR A 402 34.56 14.02 -6.78
CA THR A 402 34.91 15.33 -7.38
C THR A 402 35.96 16.08 -6.55
N ILE A 403 35.98 15.88 -5.23
CA ILE A 403 36.97 16.50 -4.32
C ILE A 403 38.32 15.75 -4.39
N GLY A 404 38.32 14.42 -4.57
CA GLY A 404 39.55 13.61 -4.66
C GLY A 404 40.30 13.70 -5.99
N SER A 405 39.62 13.99 -7.11
CA SER A 405 40.24 14.04 -8.45
C SER A 405 40.91 15.39 -8.77
N SER A 406 40.77 16.40 -7.91
CA SER A 406 41.26 17.75 -8.18
C SER A 406 42.75 17.97 -7.86
N GLN A 407 43.45 16.99 -7.28
CA GLN A 407 44.87 17.14 -6.87
C GLN A 407 45.86 16.24 -7.62
N ILE A 408 45.42 15.36 -8.52
CA ILE A 408 46.33 14.39 -9.17
C ILE A 408 46.67 14.77 -10.63
N THR A 409 45.97 15.72 -11.26
CA THR A 409 46.28 16.14 -12.65
C THR A 409 47.16 17.40 -12.77
N THR A 410 47.50 18.09 -11.67
CA THR A 410 48.33 19.31 -11.70
C THR A 410 49.84 19.05 -11.57
N ARG A 411 50.32 17.80 -11.70
CA ARG A 411 51.75 17.47 -11.54
C ARG A 411 52.39 16.63 -12.65
N MET A 412 51.72 16.45 -13.80
CA MET A 412 52.31 15.74 -14.95
C MET A 412 52.12 16.45 -16.31
N VAL A 413 52.00 17.77 -16.30
CA VAL A 413 52.16 18.59 -17.52
C VAL A 413 53.09 19.75 -17.19
N ASP A 414 54.37 19.43 -17.01
CA ASP A 414 55.44 20.38 -17.24
C ASP A 414 56.52 19.62 -18.02
N GLU A 415 57.05 20.25 -19.07
CA GLU A 415 57.96 19.71 -20.10
C GLU A 415 57.32 19.05 -21.34
N SER A 416 56.88 19.87 -22.30
CA SER A 416 57.38 19.77 -23.69
C SER A 416 56.97 21.00 -24.49
N TRP A 417 57.96 21.72 -25.00
CA TRP A 417 57.83 22.78 -25.99
C TRP A 417 57.44 22.17 -27.34
N ASP A 418 56.49 22.74 -28.10
CA ASP A 418 56.78 23.61 -29.26
C ASP A 418 55.51 23.96 -30.07
N ALA A 419 55.64 25.02 -30.87
CA ALA A 419 54.62 25.84 -31.52
C ALA A 419 53.66 25.17 -32.54
N GLY A 420 52.46 25.77 -32.72
CA GLY A 420 51.59 25.49 -33.86
C GLY A 420 50.15 26.01 -33.71
N ASP A 421 49.92 27.20 -34.27
CA ASP A 421 48.66 27.91 -34.52
C ASP A 421 47.48 27.02 -34.97
N HIS A 422 46.26 27.22 -34.43
CA HIS A 422 44.94 27.07 -35.11
C HIS A 422 43.74 27.31 -34.15
N HIS A 423 43.01 28.40 -34.42
CA HIS A 423 41.59 28.69 -34.16
C HIS A 423 40.87 28.03 -32.97
N ALA A 424 40.75 28.78 -31.87
CA ALA A 424 39.86 28.47 -30.76
C ALA A 424 38.39 28.77 -31.11
N PHE A 425 37.60 27.72 -31.35
CA PHE A 425 36.15 27.75 -31.14
C PHE A 425 35.86 27.69 -29.63
N PRO A 426 34.89 28.45 -29.09
CA PRO A 426 34.51 28.31 -27.69
C PRO A 426 33.75 27.00 -27.52
N ALA A 427 34.46 25.95 -27.11
CA ALA A 427 33.86 24.71 -26.67
C ALA A 427 32.95 25.00 -25.48
N SER A 428 31.65 24.81 -25.68
CA SER A 428 30.67 24.66 -24.61
C SER A 428 31.21 23.65 -23.61
N ARG A 429 31.37 24.12 -22.37
CA ARG A 429 31.74 23.40 -21.16
C ARG A 429 31.00 22.06 -21.05
N ALA A 430 31.57 21.01 -21.63
CA ALA A 430 31.16 19.64 -21.38
C ALA A 430 31.59 19.31 -19.95
N GLU A 431 30.63 19.13 -19.06
CA GLU A 431 30.93 18.58 -17.73
C GLU A 431 31.56 17.20 -17.92
N PRO A 432 32.60 16.86 -17.14
CA PRO A 432 33.23 15.54 -17.24
C PRO A 432 32.14 14.50 -16.99
N ALA A 433 31.94 13.60 -17.96
CA ALA A 433 31.00 12.49 -17.85
C ALA A 433 31.31 11.75 -16.55
N SER A 434 30.47 11.97 -15.54
CA SER A 434 30.66 11.36 -14.23
C SER A 434 30.52 9.86 -14.42
N LEU A 435 31.58 9.10 -14.14
CA LEU A 435 31.59 7.64 -14.25
C LEU A 435 30.52 6.95 -13.38
N LEU A 436 29.84 7.71 -12.50
CA LEU A 436 28.83 7.24 -11.55
C LEU A 436 27.44 7.89 -11.80
N GLY A 437 26.89 7.75 -13.00
CA GLY A 437 25.47 8.02 -13.30
C GLY A 437 24.91 9.41 -12.95
N VAL A 438 23.58 9.53 -13.01
CA VAL A 438 22.90 10.83 -12.95
C VAL A 438 22.48 11.19 -11.53
N ASN A 439 22.81 12.41 -11.09
CA ASN A 439 22.48 12.91 -9.75
C ASN A 439 21.22 13.78 -9.78
N PRO A 440 20.25 13.58 -8.87
CA PRO A 440 19.04 14.42 -8.76
C PRO A 440 19.31 15.85 -8.27
N GLY A 441 20.51 16.19 -7.80
CA GLY A 441 20.88 17.53 -7.34
C GLY A 441 20.48 17.83 -5.89
N ALA A 442 21.15 18.82 -5.28
CA ALA A 442 21.10 19.10 -3.85
C ALA A 442 19.67 19.43 -3.34
N ALA A 443 18.92 20.27 -4.06
CA ALA A 443 17.57 20.64 -3.63
C ALA A 443 16.56 19.47 -3.66
N ALA A 444 16.75 18.49 -4.55
CA ALA A 444 15.94 17.28 -4.57
C ALA A 444 16.34 16.34 -3.43
N GLN A 445 17.63 16.16 -3.18
CA GLN A 445 18.15 15.31 -2.10
C GLN A 445 17.63 15.75 -0.72
N ILE A 446 17.66 17.06 -0.42
CA ILE A 446 17.13 17.58 0.86
C ILE A 446 15.64 17.25 1.02
N ARG A 447 14.87 17.32 -0.07
CA ARG A 447 13.44 16.96 -0.05
C ARG A 447 13.24 15.46 0.13
N PHE A 448 14.08 14.62 -0.49
CA PHE A 448 14.07 13.18 -0.28
C PHE A 448 14.37 12.80 1.17
N GLU A 449 15.40 13.38 1.80
CA GLU A 449 15.70 13.14 3.23
C GLU A 449 14.53 13.58 4.12
N ARG A 450 13.93 14.74 3.86
CA ARG A 450 12.72 15.18 4.57
C ARG A 450 11.57 14.21 4.39
N LEU A 451 11.36 13.68 3.19
CA LEU A 451 10.32 12.70 2.91
C LEU A 451 10.55 11.41 3.71
N LYS A 452 11.80 10.93 3.78
CA LYS A 452 12.18 9.77 4.61
C LYS A 452 11.86 10.00 6.09
N ASP A 453 12.14 11.19 6.62
CA ASP A 453 11.77 11.54 7.99
C ASP A 453 10.25 11.53 8.18
N MET A 454 9.48 12.10 7.25
CA MET A 454 8.02 12.10 7.30
C MET A 454 7.43 10.68 7.24
N ILE A 455 7.95 9.81 6.36
CA ILE A 455 7.52 8.40 6.27
C ILE A 455 7.79 7.69 7.60
N SER A 456 8.95 7.91 8.18
CA SER A 456 9.35 7.31 9.46
C SER A 456 8.46 7.79 10.61
N LEU A 457 8.20 9.10 10.67
CA LEU A 457 7.52 9.75 11.78
C LEU A 457 6.00 9.63 11.73
N TYR A 458 5.38 9.64 10.54
CA TYR A 458 3.91 9.60 10.43
C TYR A 458 3.37 8.25 9.97
N ALA A 459 4.02 7.59 9.00
CA ALA A 459 3.48 6.35 8.45
C ALA A 459 3.94 5.13 9.24
N LEU A 460 5.25 4.98 9.47
CA LEU A 460 5.80 3.80 10.16
C LEU A 460 5.52 3.78 11.66
N SER A 461 5.48 4.93 12.33
CA SER A 461 5.07 5.03 13.74
C SER A 461 3.63 4.55 13.94
N GLU A 462 2.69 5.07 13.14
CA GLU A 462 1.28 4.73 13.23
C GLU A 462 1.02 3.25 12.92
N VAL A 463 1.74 2.66 11.95
CA VAL A 463 1.68 1.20 11.71
C VAL A 463 2.18 0.43 12.92
N LYS A 464 3.27 0.86 13.57
CA LYS A 464 3.78 0.19 14.78
C LYS A 464 2.76 0.28 15.90
N ASP A 465 2.08 1.42 16.06
CA ASP A 465 1.06 1.61 17.08
C ASP A 465 -0.16 0.72 16.83
N TYR A 466 -0.61 0.57 15.59
CA TYR A 466 -1.68 -0.37 15.24
C TYR A 466 -1.30 -1.83 15.46
N LEU A 467 -0.06 -2.22 15.11
CA LEU A 467 0.44 -3.56 15.39
C LEU A 467 0.49 -3.84 16.91
N ALA A 468 0.97 -2.89 17.70
CA ALA A 468 0.98 -3.01 19.16
C ALA A 468 -0.44 -3.08 19.75
N LYS A 469 -1.39 -2.26 19.26
CA LYS A 469 -2.80 -2.35 19.65
C LYS A 469 -3.39 -3.72 19.31
N LYS A 470 -3.12 -4.25 18.12
CA LYS A 470 -3.54 -5.60 17.73
C LYS A 470 -3.00 -6.66 18.70
N ASP A 471 -1.71 -6.64 19.02
CA ASP A 471 -1.12 -7.60 19.96
C ASP A 471 -1.77 -7.54 21.35
N ASN A 472 -2.03 -6.33 21.85
CA ASN A 472 -2.74 -6.13 23.11
C ASN A 472 -4.19 -6.66 23.06
N LEU A 473 -4.90 -6.50 21.93
CA LEU A 473 -6.26 -7.02 21.76
C LEU A 473 -6.29 -8.56 21.69
N VAL A 474 -5.29 -9.18 21.07
CA VAL A 474 -5.14 -10.64 21.09
C VAL A 474 -5.00 -11.14 22.53
N GLN A 475 -4.11 -10.53 23.31
CA GLN A 475 -3.93 -10.88 24.73
C GLN A 475 -5.22 -10.67 25.54
N MET A 476 -5.90 -9.54 25.33
CA MET A 476 -7.16 -9.22 26.00
C MET A 476 -8.26 -10.24 25.67
N ASN A 477 -8.37 -10.68 24.41
CA ASN A 477 -9.35 -11.69 24.01
C ASN A 477 -9.14 -13.00 24.76
N PHE A 478 -7.90 -13.52 24.81
CA PHE A 478 -7.59 -14.73 25.58
C PHE A 478 -7.93 -14.58 27.07
N GLN A 479 -7.64 -13.42 27.68
CA GLN A 479 -8.01 -13.14 29.07
C GLN A 479 -9.52 -13.14 29.28
N LEU A 480 -10.29 -12.51 28.37
CA LEU A 480 -11.75 -12.47 28.45
C LEU A 480 -12.37 -13.87 28.27
N ILE A 481 -11.83 -14.69 27.36
CA ILE A 481 -12.24 -16.10 27.19
C ILE A 481 -11.98 -16.87 28.48
N ALA A 482 -10.78 -16.77 29.07
CA ALA A 482 -10.46 -17.48 30.32
C ALA A 482 -11.39 -17.07 31.49
N ILE A 483 -11.72 -15.77 31.60
CA ILE A 483 -12.67 -15.28 32.62
C ILE A 483 -14.07 -15.85 32.37
N LYS A 484 -14.51 -15.90 31.11
CA LYS A 484 -15.81 -16.47 30.73
C LYS A 484 -15.88 -17.95 31.06
N GLU A 485 -14.87 -18.73 30.67
CA GLU A 485 -14.77 -20.16 30.99
C GLU A 485 -14.77 -20.41 32.50
N SER A 486 -14.01 -19.62 33.26
CA SER A 486 -14.01 -19.71 34.73
C SER A 486 -15.41 -19.48 35.32
N ARG A 487 -16.14 -18.48 34.82
CA ARG A 487 -17.52 -18.21 35.25
C ARG A 487 -18.50 -19.31 34.85
N ASP A 488 -18.32 -19.90 33.67
CA ASP A 488 -19.16 -21.00 33.21
C ASP A 488 -18.90 -22.28 34.02
N VAL A 489 -17.64 -22.54 34.40
CA VAL A 489 -17.28 -23.60 35.35
C VAL A 489 -17.86 -23.34 36.74
N GLU A 490 -17.79 -22.10 37.24
CA GLU A 490 -18.42 -21.72 38.52
C GLU A 490 -19.93 -21.96 38.49
N ARG A 491 -20.60 -21.58 37.39
CA ARG A 491 -22.02 -21.84 37.17
C ARG A 491 -22.33 -23.32 37.12
N LEU A 492 -21.55 -24.11 36.38
CA LEU A 492 -21.71 -25.56 36.29
C LEU A 492 -21.54 -26.20 37.67
N THR A 493 -20.56 -25.76 38.44
CA THR A 493 -20.32 -26.22 39.80
C THR A 493 -21.50 -25.87 40.71
N ARG A 494 -22.06 -24.66 40.60
CA ARG A 494 -23.26 -24.24 41.35
C ARG A 494 -24.49 -25.09 40.99
N VAL A 495 -24.69 -25.39 39.70
CA VAL A 495 -25.78 -26.27 39.23
C VAL A 495 -25.58 -27.70 39.73
N SER A 496 -24.38 -28.25 39.65
CA SER A 496 -24.06 -29.58 40.17
C SER A 496 -24.29 -29.67 41.68
N LEU A 497 -23.83 -28.67 42.43
CA LEU A 497 -24.05 -28.58 43.87
C LEU A 497 -25.54 -28.43 44.21
N PHE A 498 -26.31 -27.73 43.39
CA PHE A 498 -27.76 -27.66 43.52
C PHE A 498 -28.44 -29.02 43.28
N ILE A 499 -28.02 -29.75 42.24
CA ILE A 499 -28.52 -31.11 41.95
C ILE A 499 -28.17 -32.06 43.10
N ALA A 500 -26.94 -32.03 43.61
CA ALA A 500 -26.52 -32.84 44.75
C ALA A 500 -27.32 -32.54 46.03
N LYS A 501 -27.64 -31.26 46.27
CA LYS A 501 -28.55 -30.87 47.37
C LYS A 501 -29.95 -31.42 47.16
N ALA A 502 -30.48 -31.36 45.94
CA ALA A 502 -31.80 -31.92 45.62
C ALA A 502 -31.82 -33.44 45.82
N THR A 503 -30.79 -34.17 45.38
CA THR A 503 -30.71 -35.63 45.57
C THR A 503 -30.60 -36.02 47.04
N MET A 504 -29.79 -35.33 47.85
CA MET A 504 -29.73 -35.56 49.31
C MET A 504 -31.08 -35.37 50.00
N LEU A 505 -31.92 -34.46 49.49
CA LEU A 505 -33.23 -34.16 50.05
C LEU A 505 -34.32 -35.13 49.58
N PHE A 506 -34.33 -35.53 48.30
CA PHE A 506 -35.39 -36.35 47.72
C PHE A 506 -35.10 -37.86 47.71
N LEU A 507 -33.84 -38.30 47.81
CA LEU A 507 -33.50 -39.73 47.84
C LEU A 507 -34.12 -40.46 49.05
N PRO A 508 -34.01 -39.95 50.30
CA PRO A 508 -34.59 -40.62 51.46
C PRO A 508 -36.12 -40.66 51.41
N VAL A 509 -36.72 -39.60 50.89
CA VAL A 509 -38.17 -39.49 50.67
C VAL A 509 -38.64 -40.52 49.65
N SER A 510 -37.93 -40.66 48.53
CA SER A 510 -38.25 -41.65 47.51
C SER A 510 -38.13 -43.09 48.04
N LEU A 511 -37.12 -43.36 48.86
CA LEU A 511 -36.95 -44.66 49.52
C LEU A 511 -38.09 -44.94 50.50
N MET A 512 -38.50 -43.94 51.29
CA MET A 512 -39.68 -44.05 52.15
C MET A 512 -40.96 -44.29 51.33
N THR A 513 -41.20 -43.53 50.26
CA THR A 513 -42.36 -43.78 49.38
C THR A 513 -42.35 -45.20 48.83
N SER A 514 -41.17 -45.73 48.45
CA SER A 514 -41.02 -47.12 48.02
C SER A 514 -41.33 -48.13 49.12
N TYR A 515 -40.94 -47.86 50.37
CA TYR A 515 -41.21 -48.73 51.52
C TYR A 515 -42.72 -48.86 51.79
N PHE A 516 -43.45 -47.74 51.76
CA PHE A 516 -44.91 -47.77 51.90
C PHE A 516 -45.63 -48.35 50.68
N GLY A 517 -44.95 -48.45 49.53
CA GLY A 517 -45.45 -49.11 48.32
C GLY A 517 -45.26 -50.63 48.29
N THR A 518 -44.49 -51.22 49.21
CA THR A 518 -44.34 -52.69 49.30
C THR A 518 -45.45 -53.32 50.13
N ASN A 519 -46.14 -54.32 49.57
CA ASN A 519 -47.10 -55.13 50.32
C ASN A 519 -46.33 -56.14 51.19
N LEU A 520 -46.19 -55.81 52.47
CA LEU A 520 -45.63 -56.69 53.48
C LEU A 520 -46.77 -57.43 54.18
N ASP A 521 -46.69 -58.75 54.25
CA ASP A 521 -47.71 -59.56 54.94
C ASP A 521 -47.80 -59.15 56.43
N GLY A 522 -48.94 -58.58 56.82
CA GLY A 522 -49.26 -58.24 58.21
C GLY A 522 -49.14 -56.75 58.61
N GLN A 523 -48.94 -55.82 57.68
CA GLN A 523 -48.98 -54.37 57.97
C GLN A 523 -49.97 -53.61 57.07
N ASP A 524 -51.00 -53.02 57.68
CA ASP A 524 -51.90 -52.06 57.03
C ASP A 524 -51.41 -50.63 57.27
N PHE A 525 -50.97 -49.95 56.20
CA PHE A 525 -50.51 -48.57 56.28
C PHE A 525 -51.68 -47.58 56.17
N THR A 526 -51.77 -46.63 57.10
CA THR A 526 -52.79 -45.57 57.07
C THR A 526 -52.29 -44.33 56.31
N ILE A 527 -53.22 -43.56 55.72
CA ILE A 527 -52.89 -42.28 55.05
C ILE A 527 -52.19 -41.31 56.02
N VAL A 528 -52.59 -41.32 57.30
CA VAL A 528 -52.01 -40.46 58.34
C VAL A 528 -50.56 -40.85 58.65
N SER A 529 -50.26 -42.15 58.75
CA SER A 529 -48.89 -42.62 59.03
C SER A 529 -47.92 -42.33 57.87
N TYR A 530 -48.39 -42.38 56.61
CA TYR A 530 -47.61 -41.98 55.44
C TYR A 530 -47.20 -40.50 55.50
N TRP A 531 -48.14 -39.57 55.66
CA TRP A 531 -47.82 -38.14 55.67
C TRP A 531 -47.00 -37.72 56.90
N ALA A 532 -47.21 -38.35 58.06
CA ALA A 532 -46.42 -38.09 59.26
C ALA A 532 -44.95 -38.54 59.10
N THR A 533 -44.71 -39.73 58.52
CA THR A 533 -43.36 -40.24 58.26
C THR A 533 -42.66 -39.49 57.13
N PHE A 534 -43.40 -39.11 56.08
CA PHE A 534 -42.91 -38.21 55.03
C PHE A 534 -42.40 -36.89 55.61
N GLY A 535 -43.23 -36.21 56.43
CA GLY A 535 -42.86 -34.95 57.06
C GLY A 535 -41.64 -35.09 57.98
N GLY A 536 -41.58 -36.18 58.76
CA GLY A 536 -40.44 -36.47 59.64
C GLY A 536 -39.13 -36.69 58.89
N ILE A 537 -39.13 -37.53 57.85
CA ILE A 537 -37.93 -37.82 57.04
C ILE A 537 -37.49 -36.59 56.26
N PHE A 538 -38.43 -35.85 55.66
CA PHE A 538 -38.14 -34.61 54.96
C PHE A 538 -37.49 -33.57 55.88
N LEU A 539 -38.02 -33.41 57.10
CA LEU A 539 -37.46 -32.50 58.11
C LEU A 539 -36.04 -32.91 58.51
N VAL A 540 -35.81 -34.20 58.77
CA VAL A 540 -34.47 -34.72 59.13
C VAL A 540 -33.48 -34.53 57.98
N SER A 541 -33.87 -34.85 56.75
CA SER A 541 -33.03 -34.61 55.56
C SER A 541 -32.72 -33.13 55.36
N PHE A 542 -33.68 -32.24 55.61
CA PHE A 542 -33.48 -30.80 55.54
C PHE A 542 -32.51 -30.29 56.62
N VAL A 543 -32.66 -30.75 57.87
CA VAL A 543 -31.75 -30.40 58.98
C VAL A 543 -30.34 -30.94 58.72
N ALA A 544 -30.22 -32.17 58.21
CA ALA A 544 -28.93 -32.75 57.82
C ALA A 544 -28.24 -31.91 56.73
N LEU A 545 -29.00 -31.44 55.73
CA LEU A 545 -28.47 -30.60 54.64
C LEU A 545 -27.97 -29.25 55.17
N ILE A 546 -28.65 -28.64 56.14
CA ILE A 546 -28.17 -27.43 56.85
C ILE A 546 -26.90 -27.73 57.65
N GLY A 547 -26.89 -28.83 58.41
CA GLY A 547 -25.74 -29.24 59.22
C GLY A 547 -24.48 -29.49 58.37
N PHE A 548 -24.61 -30.25 57.29
CA PHE A 548 -23.52 -30.46 56.33
C PHE A 548 -23.12 -29.18 55.60
N GLY A 549 -24.07 -28.30 55.30
CA GLY A 549 -23.81 -26.99 54.70
C GLY A 549 -22.94 -26.08 55.57
N ILE A 550 -23.17 -26.08 56.89
CA ILE A 550 -22.39 -25.32 57.87
C ILE A 550 -21.00 -25.95 58.06
N LEU A 551 -20.93 -27.27 58.20
CA LEU A 551 -19.68 -27.98 58.48
C LEU A 551 -18.71 -27.93 57.29
N SER A 552 -19.21 -28.00 56.06
CA SER A 552 -18.40 -28.01 54.84
C SER A 552 -17.96 -26.61 54.35
N GLY A 553 -18.37 -25.53 55.03
CA GLY A 553 -18.04 -24.16 54.62
C GLY A 553 -18.68 -23.68 53.30
N THR A 554 -19.47 -24.52 52.63
CA THR A 554 -20.13 -24.26 51.33
C THR A 554 -21.41 -23.41 51.41
N MET A 555 -21.66 -22.73 52.53
CA MET A 555 -22.75 -21.74 52.63
C MET A 555 -22.34 -20.41 51.95
N GLU A 556 -22.17 -20.42 50.62
CA GLU A 556 -22.24 -19.19 49.83
C GLU A 556 -23.71 -18.74 49.76
N SER A 557 -24.06 -17.82 50.67
CA SER A 557 -25.15 -16.85 50.66
C SER A 557 -26.44 -17.17 49.89
N TRP A 558 -27.54 -17.24 50.65
CA TRP A 558 -28.88 -16.89 50.17
C TRP A 558 -28.84 -15.51 49.46
N PRO A 559 -29.25 -15.37 48.18
CA PRO A 559 -29.08 -14.11 47.44
C PRO A 559 -30.30 -13.17 47.50
N ILE A 560 -31.14 -13.22 48.55
CA ILE A 560 -32.44 -12.49 48.56
C ILE A 560 -32.47 -11.28 49.53
N VAL A 561 -31.40 -10.93 50.25
CA VAL A 561 -31.43 -9.73 51.11
C VAL A 561 -30.31 -8.73 50.72
N PRO A 562 -30.65 -7.52 50.25
CA PRO A 562 -29.64 -6.48 49.98
C PRO A 562 -28.89 -6.11 51.27
N PRO A 563 -27.64 -5.63 51.18
CA PRO A 563 -26.74 -5.59 52.32
C PRO A 563 -27.17 -4.51 53.33
N MET A 564 -27.81 -4.97 54.40
CA MET A 564 -28.18 -4.19 55.60
C MET A 564 -26.95 -3.62 56.36
N ARG A 565 -25.73 -3.81 55.84
CA ARG A 565 -24.49 -3.20 56.33
C ARG A 565 -24.30 -1.74 55.92
N SER A 566 -25.01 -1.24 54.89
CA SER A 566 -24.95 0.18 54.51
C SER A 566 -25.81 1.10 55.38
N LEU A 567 -26.90 0.56 55.97
CA LEU A 567 -27.80 1.32 56.84
C LEU A 567 -27.21 1.56 58.24
N ILE A 568 -26.51 0.56 58.80
CA ILE A 568 -25.91 0.66 60.15
C ILE A 568 -24.72 1.64 60.16
N ARG A 569 -24.00 1.80 59.03
CA ARG A 569 -22.96 2.83 58.89
C ARG A 569 -23.52 4.25 58.73
N LYS A 570 -24.70 4.42 58.15
CA LYS A 570 -25.37 5.74 58.04
C LYS A 570 -25.96 6.20 59.38
N VAL A 571 -26.50 5.29 60.19
CA VAL A 571 -27.06 5.64 61.52
C VAL A 571 -25.97 5.98 62.53
N ARG A 572 -24.78 5.37 62.45
CA ARG A 572 -23.65 5.69 63.33
C ARG A 572 -22.93 7.00 62.99
N ARG A 573 -23.13 7.55 61.78
CA ARG A 573 -22.53 8.84 61.35
C ARG A 573 -23.43 10.05 61.61
N ASN A 574 -24.69 9.86 62.01
CA ASN A 574 -25.62 10.94 62.40
C ASN A 574 -25.80 11.10 63.93
N ARG A 575 -24.92 10.48 64.73
CA ARG A 575 -24.88 10.62 66.20
C ARG A 575 -23.44 10.79 66.74
N GLY A 576 -22.57 11.41 65.94
CA GLY A 576 -21.23 11.84 66.34
C GLY A 576 -21.04 13.29 65.97
#